data_AF-A0A2K2V724-F1
#
_entry.id   AF-A0A2K2V724-F1
#
_cell.length_a   1.000
_cell.length_b   1.000
_cell.length_c   1.000
_cell.angle_alpha   90.00
_cell.angle_beta   90.00
_cell.angle_gamma   90.00
#
_symmetry.space_group_name_H-M   'P 1'
#
loop_
_entity.id
_entity.type
_entity.pdbx_description
1 polymer ?
#
loop_
_entity_poly.entity_id
_entity_poly.type
_entity_poly.pdbx_seq_one_letter_code
_entity_poly.pdbx_strand_id
1 'polypeptide(L)'
;MQIVKNLDKSFLFTLIYPVIPILLLLLVFQAPIVLVYTDARPDMYMTRDQLIPLVLYIRDGVVVDRFFDTFLFLGLVTPSNMSYEDGTATKEDIRWFSERMIQQISELQAAAEEAELLLDEKVELNVIVAVPMPSEDRAEEIKSYINYIISNFNFKNLKLIGFYWTRESAPEEDVQLIKEICSYVHERGLKMYWIPYFFADVGRWRDLGFDHAMLQPNFITGTMSLERFREADEKIRRYNLSVEI
;
A
#
# COMPACT_ATOMS: atom_id res chain seq x y z
N MET A 1 -37.45 35.06 -15.84
CA MET A 1 -38.68 34.56 -16.51
C MET A 1 -38.37 34.54 -18.00
N GLN A 2 -38.30 33.44 -18.76
CA GLN A 2 -38.59 32.02 -18.60
C GLN A 2 -37.98 31.33 -19.85
N ILE A 3 -37.18 30.26 -19.67
CA ILE A 3 -37.22 28.92 -20.34
C ILE A 3 -37.60 28.90 -21.86
N VAL A 4 -36.94 28.20 -22.80
CA VAL A 4 -36.91 26.73 -23.02
C VAL A 4 -36.09 26.37 -24.29
N LYS A 5 -35.25 25.33 -24.12
CA LYS A 5 -34.91 24.15 -24.97
C LYS A 5 -35.34 24.10 -26.44
N ASN A 6 -34.43 23.62 -27.30
CA ASN A 6 -34.50 22.29 -27.98
C ASN A 6 -33.50 22.27 -29.14
N LEU A 7 -32.60 21.29 -29.16
CA LEU A 7 -31.97 20.84 -30.40
C LEU A 7 -32.15 19.33 -30.53
N ASP A 8 -32.56 18.99 -31.74
CA ASP A 8 -33.34 17.82 -32.12
C ASP A 8 -32.45 16.61 -32.44
N LYS A 9 -33.00 15.43 -32.18
CA LYS A 9 -32.42 14.12 -32.47
C LYS A 9 -32.78 13.75 -33.90
N SER A 10 -31.84 13.80 -34.84
CA SER A 10 -31.84 12.90 -36.00
C SER A 10 -30.63 13.13 -36.90
N PHE A 11 -29.59 12.30 -36.75
CA PHE A 11 -28.84 11.80 -37.91
C PHE A 11 -28.42 10.37 -37.60
N LEU A 12 -29.24 9.43 -38.11
CA LEU A 12 -28.86 8.04 -38.28
C LEU A 12 -27.78 7.97 -39.36
N PHE A 13 -26.61 7.42 -39.02
CA PHE A 13 -25.82 6.66 -39.98
C PHE A 13 -25.49 5.31 -39.37
N THR A 14 -26.14 4.30 -39.93
CA THR A 14 -25.92 2.88 -39.69
C THR A 14 -24.59 2.50 -40.34
N LEU A 15 -23.57 2.21 -39.54
CA LEU A 15 -22.41 1.42 -39.97
C LEU A 15 -22.30 0.22 -39.05
N ILE A 16 -22.65 -0.92 -39.62
CA ILE A 16 -22.52 -2.25 -39.05
C ILE A 16 -21.02 -2.60 -39.09
N TYR A 17 -20.36 -2.55 -37.94
CA TYR A 17 -19.06 -3.20 -37.68
C TYR A 17 -19.09 -3.76 -36.26
N PRO A 18 -18.38 -4.87 -36.00
CA PRO A 18 -18.76 -5.81 -34.96
C PRO A 18 -18.69 -5.15 -33.60
N VAL A 19 -19.59 -5.58 -32.73
CA VAL A 19 -19.53 -5.37 -31.29
C VAL A 19 -18.12 -5.75 -30.83
N ILE A 20 -17.20 -4.78 -30.79
CA ILE A 20 -16.04 -4.84 -29.92
C ILE A 20 -16.69 -5.02 -28.56
N PRO A 21 -16.50 -6.15 -27.87
CA PRO A 21 -17.01 -6.25 -26.53
C PRO A 21 -16.38 -5.08 -25.81
N ILE A 22 -17.25 -4.20 -25.32
CA ILE A 22 -16.98 -3.29 -24.22
C ILE A 22 -16.74 -4.20 -23.00
N LEU A 23 -15.71 -5.04 -23.05
CA LEU A 23 -14.67 -5.03 -22.06
C LEU A 23 -14.06 -3.62 -22.25
N LEU A 24 -14.47 -2.56 -21.56
CA LEU A 24 -14.46 -2.54 -20.10
C LEU A 24 -13.53 -3.64 -19.54
N LEU A 25 -12.31 -3.72 -20.09
CA LEU A 25 -11.17 -3.68 -19.19
C LEU A 25 -11.44 -2.41 -18.36
N LEU A 26 -12.17 -2.60 -17.26
CA LEU A 26 -11.77 -2.03 -16.00
C LEU A 26 -10.27 -2.35 -15.95
N LEU A 27 -9.45 -1.46 -16.51
CA LEU A 27 -8.12 -1.26 -16.01
C LEU A 27 -8.41 -0.95 -14.55
N VAL A 28 -8.35 -2.00 -13.73
CA VAL A 28 -8.26 -1.88 -12.30
C VAL A 28 -6.89 -1.27 -12.11
N PHE A 29 -6.79 0.04 -12.37
CA PHE A 29 -5.70 0.83 -11.89
C PHE A 29 -5.85 0.73 -10.38
N GLN A 30 -5.04 -0.13 -9.77
CA GLN A 30 -4.79 -0.02 -8.35
C GLN A 30 -4.31 1.41 -8.15
N ALA A 31 -4.95 2.12 -7.21
CA ALA A 31 -4.53 3.46 -6.88
C ALA A 31 -3.04 3.44 -6.48
N PRO A 32 -2.26 4.45 -6.87
CA PRO A 32 -0.84 4.49 -6.56
C PRO A 32 -0.66 4.49 -5.03
N ILE A 33 0.20 3.60 -4.55
CA ILE A 33 0.53 3.48 -3.14
C ILE A 33 1.86 4.18 -2.91
N VAL A 34 1.92 5.11 -1.97
CA VAL A 34 3.18 5.71 -1.52
C VAL A 34 3.70 4.95 -0.30
N LEU A 35 4.99 4.63 -0.30
CA LEU A 35 5.68 3.99 0.81
C LEU A 35 6.23 5.08 1.73
N VAL A 36 5.90 5.00 3.02
CA VAL A 36 6.38 5.93 4.05
C VAL A 36 7.16 5.14 5.10
N TYR A 37 8.47 5.30 5.09
CA TYR A 37 9.35 4.64 6.06
C TYR A 37 9.26 5.31 7.42
N THR A 38 9.03 4.51 8.45
CA THR A 38 9.04 4.93 9.84
C THR A 38 9.64 3.87 10.75
N ASP A 39 10.88 4.10 11.21
CA ASP A 39 11.62 3.14 12.04
C ASP A 39 12.67 3.83 12.92
N ALA A 40 13.56 3.05 13.54
CA ALA A 40 14.52 3.56 14.53
C ALA A 40 15.67 4.39 13.95
N ARG A 41 15.83 4.44 12.62
CA ARG A 41 16.87 5.28 12.00
C ARG A 41 16.53 6.77 12.18
N PRO A 42 17.56 7.64 12.27
CA PRO A 42 17.34 9.08 12.22
C PRO A 42 16.54 9.49 10.98
N ASP A 43 15.73 10.55 11.12
CA ASP A 43 14.96 11.15 10.03
C ASP A 43 13.87 10.27 9.38
N MET A 44 13.62 9.05 9.90
CA MET A 44 12.49 8.21 9.51
C MET A 44 11.20 8.58 10.27
N TYR A 45 11.03 9.84 10.68
CA TYR A 45 9.73 10.35 11.12
C TYR A 45 9.34 11.47 10.18
N MET A 46 8.14 11.39 9.60
CA MET A 46 7.59 12.48 8.81
C MET A 46 6.58 13.26 9.64
N THR A 47 6.76 14.56 9.76
CA THR A 47 5.74 15.44 10.33
C THR A 47 4.60 15.63 9.35
N ARG A 48 3.46 16.15 9.83
CA ARG A 48 2.35 16.63 9.02
C ARG A 48 2.82 17.41 7.78
N ASP A 49 3.67 18.42 7.96
CA ASP A 49 4.11 19.31 6.87
C ASP A 49 4.91 18.57 5.80
N GLN A 50 5.64 17.53 6.19
CA GLN A 50 6.38 16.67 5.26
C GLN A 50 5.45 15.70 4.52
N LEU A 51 4.29 15.35 5.09
CA LEU A 51 3.29 14.49 4.47
C LEU A 51 2.32 15.24 3.54
N ILE A 52 2.07 16.53 3.78
CA ILE A 52 1.22 17.37 2.91
C ILE A 52 1.53 17.23 1.41
N PRO A 53 2.79 17.33 0.93
CA PRO A 53 3.07 17.20 -0.50
C PRO A 53 2.87 15.79 -1.06
N LEU A 54 2.67 14.78 -0.21
CA LEU A 54 2.26 13.43 -0.63
C LEU A 54 0.73 13.32 -0.73
N VAL A 55 0.00 14.06 0.10
CA VAL A 55 -1.48 14.09 0.07
C VAL A 55 -2.00 15.01 -1.04
N LEU A 56 -1.36 16.16 -1.24
CA LEU A 56 -1.79 17.21 -2.16
C LEU A 56 -0.87 17.34 -3.37
N TYR A 57 -1.46 17.49 -4.54
CA TYR A 57 -0.78 17.93 -5.74
C TYR A 57 -0.66 19.46 -5.73
N ILE A 58 0.56 19.96 -5.51
CA ILE A 58 0.86 21.39 -5.43
C ILE A 58 1.65 21.80 -6.68
N ARG A 59 1.18 22.82 -7.39
CA ARG A 59 1.86 23.39 -8.57
C ARG A 59 2.02 24.89 -8.37
N ASP A 60 3.26 25.38 -8.46
CA ASP A 60 3.62 26.79 -8.31
C ASP A 60 3.09 27.42 -7.01
N GLY A 61 3.11 26.64 -5.91
CA GLY A 61 2.62 27.06 -4.60
C GLY A 61 1.10 27.04 -4.44
N VAL A 62 0.36 26.56 -5.45
CA VAL A 62 -1.10 26.45 -5.43
C VAL A 62 -1.50 24.97 -5.32
N VAL A 63 -2.42 24.67 -4.41
CA VAL A 63 -3.05 23.35 -4.31
C VAL A 63 -3.97 23.15 -5.51
N VAL A 64 -3.72 22.10 -6.30
CA VAL A 64 -4.43 21.83 -7.55
C VAL A 64 -5.39 20.66 -7.42
N ASP A 65 -4.97 19.59 -6.74
CA ASP A 65 -5.73 18.35 -6.57
C ASP A 65 -5.12 17.52 -5.43
N ARG A 66 -5.61 16.31 -5.22
CA ARG A 66 -5.00 15.26 -4.40
C ARG A 66 -3.88 14.55 -5.18
N PHE A 67 -2.88 14.03 -4.48
CA PHE A 67 -1.76 13.31 -5.11
C PHE A 67 -1.83 11.79 -4.85
N PHE A 68 -1.53 11.34 -3.63
CA PHE A 68 -1.75 9.95 -3.23
C PHE A 68 -3.01 9.82 -2.38
N ASP A 69 -3.75 8.73 -2.58
CA ASP A 69 -4.90 8.35 -1.76
C ASP A 69 -4.60 7.16 -0.83
N THR A 70 -3.46 6.49 -1.00
CA THR A 70 -3.11 5.25 -0.31
C THR A 70 -1.67 5.28 0.18
N PHE A 71 -1.49 5.07 1.49
CA PHE A 71 -0.22 5.16 2.20
C PHE A 71 0.12 3.82 2.84
N LEU A 72 1.30 3.28 2.54
CA LEU A 72 1.86 2.09 3.18
C LEU A 72 2.96 2.51 4.14
N PHE A 73 2.74 2.33 5.43
CA PHE A 73 3.76 2.59 6.46
C PHE A 73 4.56 1.33 6.75
N LEU A 74 5.87 1.42 6.66
CA LEU A 74 6.81 0.31 6.89
C LEU A 74 8.07 0.76 7.61
N GLY A 75 8.83 -0.19 8.12
CA GLY A 75 10.09 0.07 8.80
C GLY A 75 11.00 -1.14 8.69
N LEU A 76 12.32 -0.89 8.69
CA LEU A 76 13.33 -1.94 8.48
C LEU A 76 14.13 -2.20 9.75
N VAL A 77 14.51 -1.13 10.47
CA VAL A 77 15.46 -1.19 11.58
C VAL A 77 14.78 -1.01 12.93
N THR A 78 15.02 -1.93 13.86
CA THR A 78 14.48 -1.85 15.22
C THR A 78 15.31 -0.97 16.15
N PRO A 79 14.77 -0.49 17.29
CA PRO A 79 15.55 0.20 18.33
C PRO A 79 16.71 -0.62 18.88
N SER A 80 16.59 -1.94 18.93
CA SER A 80 17.66 -2.86 19.33
C SER A 80 18.70 -3.12 18.23
N ASN A 81 18.62 -2.40 17.09
CA ASN A 81 19.49 -2.54 15.93
C ASN A 81 19.38 -3.94 15.25
N MET A 82 18.18 -4.48 15.25
CA MET A 82 17.78 -5.71 14.57
C MET A 82 16.92 -5.37 13.33
N SER A 83 16.35 -6.39 12.68
CA SER A 83 15.53 -6.27 11.47
C SER A 83 14.07 -6.65 11.73
N TYR A 84 13.14 -5.84 11.21
CA TYR A 84 11.71 -6.17 11.17
C TYR A 84 11.36 -7.20 10.08
N GLU A 85 12.31 -7.61 9.23
CA GLU A 85 12.07 -8.52 8.10
C GLU A 85 12.51 -9.95 8.39
N ASP A 86 13.64 -10.08 9.10
CA ASP A 86 14.41 -11.33 9.17
C ASP A 86 14.07 -12.22 10.37
N GLY A 87 13.00 -11.88 11.11
CA GLY A 87 12.61 -12.61 12.31
C GLY A 87 13.59 -12.43 13.46
N THR A 88 14.08 -11.21 13.65
CA THR A 88 15.07 -10.87 14.70
C THR A 88 14.56 -9.82 15.68
N ALA A 89 13.39 -9.22 15.43
CA ALA A 89 12.81 -8.19 16.28
C ALA A 89 12.32 -8.79 17.61
N THR A 90 12.75 -8.21 18.73
CA THR A 90 12.29 -8.64 20.06
C THR A 90 10.88 -8.17 20.34
N LYS A 91 10.24 -8.71 21.38
CA LYS A 91 8.91 -8.25 21.84
C LYS A 91 8.88 -6.75 22.17
N GLU A 92 9.94 -6.20 22.73
CA GLU A 92 10.07 -4.75 22.97
C GLU A 92 10.14 -3.97 21.66
N ASP A 93 10.85 -4.47 20.65
CA ASP A 93 10.91 -3.84 19.33
C ASP A 93 9.55 -3.83 18.63
N ILE A 94 8.78 -4.92 18.73
CA ILE A 94 7.42 -5.01 18.18
C ILE A 94 6.49 -4.01 18.88
N ARG A 95 6.58 -3.90 20.21
CA ARG A 95 5.80 -2.93 20.98
C ARG A 95 6.14 -1.51 20.56
N TRP A 96 7.43 -1.16 20.50
CA TRP A 96 7.87 0.15 20.05
C TRP A 96 7.35 0.46 18.64
N PHE A 97 7.44 -0.51 17.72
CA PHE A 97 6.97 -0.35 16.36
C PHE A 97 5.46 -0.10 16.27
N SER A 98 4.68 -0.78 17.11
CA SER A 98 3.23 -0.61 17.16
C SER A 98 2.83 0.80 17.59
N GLU A 99 3.50 1.36 18.61
CA GLU A 99 3.30 2.74 19.06
C GLU A 99 3.77 3.74 18.02
N ARG A 100 4.94 3.48 17.41
CA ARG A 100 5.51 4.29 16.35
C ARG A 100 4.59 4.42 15.14
N MET A 101 3.96 3.33 14.72
CA MET A 101 3.01 3.31 13.62
C MET A 101 1.81 4.22 13.91
N ILE A 102 1.21 4.10 15.08
CA ILE A 102 0.07 4.95 15.47
C ILE A 102 0.47 6.43 15.50
N GLN A 103 1.66 6.76 16.03
CA GLN A 103 2.18 8.13 16.02
C GLN A 103 2.36 8.65 14.59
N GLN A 104 3.04 7.90 13.73
CA GLN A 104 3.28 8.32 12.34
C GLN A 104 1.98 8.46 11.54
N ILE A 105 1.00 7.58 11.76
CA ILE A 105 -0.33 7.65 11.13
C ILE A 105 -1.12 8.88 11.63
N SER A 106 -0.90 9.31 12.88
CA SER A 106 -1.54 10.53 13.40
C SER A 106 -1.07 11.80 12.68
N GLU A 107 0.19 11.84 12.20
CA GLU A 107 0.68 12.92 11.34
C GLU A 107 -0.02 12.93 9.97
N LEU A 108 -0.32 11.74 9.42
CA LEU A 108 -1.10 11.63 8.18
C LEU A 108 -2.55 12.08 8.39
N GLN A 109 -3.16 11.77 9.54
CA GLN A 109 -4.48 12.29 9.90
C GLN A 109 -4.47 13.82 9.90
N ALA A 110 -3.47 14.44 10.54
CA ALA A 110 -3.35 15.90 10.55
C ALA A 110 -3.13 16.47 9.14
N ALA A 111 -2.36 15.79 8.28
CA ALA A 111 -2.15 16.22 6.90
C ALA A 111 -3.43 16.09 6.06
N ALA A 112 -4.23 15.06 6.30
CA ALA A 112 -5.52 14.87 5.65
C ALA A 112 -6.54 15.94 6.08
N GLU A 113 -6.58 16.32 7.36
CA GLU A 113 -7.42 17.42 7.85
C GLU A 113 -7.03 18.76 7.21
N GLU A 114 -5.73 19.03 7.08
CA GLU A 114 -5.26 20.23 6.38
C GLU A 114 -5.60 20.21 4.89
N ALA A 115 -5.51 19.05 4.25
CA ALA A 115 -5.94 18.86 2.87
C ALA A 115 -7.44 19.14 2.69
N GLU A 116 -8.31 18.72 3.63
CA GLU A 116 -9.75 19.05 3.58
C GLU A 116 -9.98 20.56 3.57
N LEU A 117 -9.25 21.30 4.41
CA LEU A 117 -9.38 22.75 4.51
C LEU A 117 -8.89 23.46 3.25
N LEU A 118 -7.80 22.98 2.65
CA LEU A 118 -7.19 23.61 1.47
C LEU A 118 -7.97 23.33 0.18
N LEU A 119 -8.61 22.17 0.08
CA LEU A 119 -9.41 21.77 -1.08
C LEU A 119 -10.90 22.14 -0.97
N ASP A 120 -11.38 22.45 0.24
CA ASP A 120 -12.82 22.60 0.55
C ASP A 120 -13.65 21.36 0.18
N GLU A 121 -13.07 20.16 0.39
CA GLU A 121 -13.74 18.88 0.15
C GLU A 121 -13.34 17.83 1.19
N LYS A 122 -14.13 16.75 1.29
CA LYS A 122 -13.80 15.63 2.17
C LYS A 122 -12.59 14.86 1.62
N VAL A 123 -11.57 14.66 2.46
CA VAL A 123 -10.36 13.89 2.15
C VAL A 123 -10.34 12.66 3.04
N GLU A 124 -10.50 11.49 2.41
CA GLU A 124 -10.36 10.18 3.05
C GLU A 124 -9.21 9.43 2.38
N LEU A 125 -8.25 8.96 3.17
CA LEU A 125 -7.04 8.26 2.72
C LEU A 125 -7.03 6.81 3.22
N ASN A 126 -6.50 5.92 2.40
CA ASN A 126 -6.31 4.52 2.76
C ASN A 126 -4.94 4.31 3.41
N VAL A 127 -4.89 3.45 4.43
CA VAL A 127 -3.67 3.10 5.16
C VAL A 127 -3.44 1.60 5.12
N ILE A 128 -2.19 1.23 4.83
CA ILE A 128 -1.65 -0.13 4.93
C ILE A 128 -0.50 -0.08 5.93
N VAL A 129 -0.40 -1.07 6.82
CA VAL A 129 0.62 -1.11 7.88
C VAL A 129 1.47 -2.37 7.76
N ALA A 130 2.79 -2.23 7.81
CA ALA A 130 3.72 -3.36 7.76
C ALA A 130 3.57 -4.30 8.97
N VAL A 131 3.69 -5.60 8.72
CA VAL A 131 3.73 -6.65 9.74
C VAL A 131 5.18 -6.90 10.11
N PRO A 132 5.63 -6.53 11.32
CA PRO A 132 6.99 -6.82 11.74
C PRO A 132 7.18 -8.32 12.00
N MET A 133 8.40 -8.83 11.82
CA MET A 133 8.75 -10.23 12.02
C MET A 133 9.40 -10.47 13.39
N PRO A 134 8.70 -11.11 14.35
CA PRO A 134 9.23 -11.37 15.68
C PRO A 134 10.33 -12.45 15.68
N SER A 135 11.17 -12.45 16.71
CA SER A 135 12.19 -13.50 16.93
C SER A 135 11.63 -14.80 17.48
N GLU A 136 10.54 -14.73 18.25
CA GLU A 136 9.92 -15.85 18.97
C GLU A 136 8.40 -15.74 18.89
N ASP A 137 7.69 -16.85 19.11
CA ASP A 137 6.22 -16.92 19.13
C ASP A 137 5.54 -16.18 17.96
N ARG A 138 6.16 -16.28 16.77
CA ARG A 138 5.93 -15.40 15.60
C ARG A 138 4.44 -15.18 15.28
N ALA A 139 3.66 -16.25 15.20
CA ALA A 139 2.24 -16.15 14.87
C ALA A 139 1.46 -15.35 15.92
N GLU A 140 1.66 -15.61 17.20
CA GLU A 140 0.92 -14.95 18.27
C GLU A 140 1.35 -13.50 18.47
N GLU A 141 2.65 -13.20 18.38
CA GLU A 141 3.15 -11.82 18.47
C GLU A 141 2.69 -10.98 17.26
N ILE A 142 2.66 -11.54 16.04
CA ILE A 142 2.09 -10.86 14.86
C ILE A 142 0.59 -10.59 15.05
N LYS A 143 -0.19 -11.58 15.50
CA LYS A 143 -1.63 -11.39 15.76
C LYS A 143 -1.89 -10.34 16.82
N SER A 144 -1.08 -10.33 17.88
CA SER A 144 -1.13 -9.32 18.95
C SER A 144 -0.86 -7.91 18.40
N TYR A 145 0.19 -7.77 17.57
CA TYR A 145 0.50 -6.53 16.87
C TYR A 145 -0.66 -6.05 15.98
N ILE A 146 -1.24 -6.94 15.16
CA ILE A 146 -2.38 -6.62 14.29
C ILE A 146 -3.58 -6.12 15.11
N ASN A 147 -3.91 -6.80 16.21
CA ASN A 147 -5.00 -6.38 17.09
C ASN A 147 -4.73 -5.03 17.74
N TYR A 148 -3.48 -4.75 18.14
CA TYR A 148 -3.10 -3.45 18.68
C TYR A 148 -3.34 -2.34 17.63
N ILE A 149 -2.86 -2.53 16.40
CA ILE A 149 -3.05 -1.56 15.32
C ILE A 149 -4.54 -1.31 15.10
N ILE A 150 -5.34 -2.36 14.92
CA ILE A 150 -6.79 -2.24 14.69
C ILE A 150 -7.49 -1.53 15.84
N SER A 151 -7.17 -1.89 17.09
CA SER A 151 -7.84 -1.32 18.28
C SER A 151 -7.50 0.16 18.49
N ASN A 152 -6.33 0.60 18.04
CA ASN A 152 -5.87 1.98 18.17
C ASN A 152 -6.04 2.80 16.88
N PHE A 153 -6.57 2.21 15.81
CA PHE A 153 -6.84 2.92 14.55
C PHE A 153 -8.16 3.69 14.65
N ASN A 154 -8.13 4.85 15.28
CA ASN A 154 -9.29 5.73 15.44
C ASN A 154 -9.04 7.11 14.81
N PHE A 155 -9.13 7.16 13.48
CA PHE A 155 -8.82 8.33 12.67
C PHE A 155 -10.01 8.70 11.79
N LYS A 156 -10.37 9.99 11.74
CA LYS A 156 -11.57 10.49 11.03
C LYS A 156 -11.39 10.45 9.52
N ASN A 157 -10.18 10.72 9.04
CA ASN A 157 -9.86 10.91 7.63
C ASN A 157 -9.10 9.73 7.04
N LEU A 158 -8.88 8.67 7.83
CA LEU A 158 -8.10 7.52 7.41
C LEU A 158 -8.92 6.24 7.52
N LYS A 159 -8.66 5.32 6.59
CA LYS A 159 -9.22 3.98 6.57
C LYS A 159 -8.12 2.94 6.54
N LEU A 160 -8.03 2.11 7.56
CA LEU A 160 -7.18 0.93 7.52
C LEU A 160 -7.76 -0.07 6.52
N ILE A 161 -7.02 -0.35 5.44
CA ILE A 161 -7.48 -1.27 4.38
C ILE A 161 -6.72 -2.60 4.36
N GLY A 162 -5.61 -2.69 5.08
CA GLY A 162 -4.83 -3.91 5.11
C GLY A 162 -3.50 -3.81 5.81
N PHE A 163 -2.77 -4.91 5.72
CA PHE A 163 -1.43 -5.07 6.24
C PHE A 163 -0.47 -5.50 5.14
N TYR A 164 0.80 -5.15 5.30
CA TYR A 164 1.88 -5.47 4.38
C TYR A 164 2.81 -6.53 4.99
N TRP A 165 3.06 -7.63 4.29
CA TRP A 165 4.02 -8.63 4.72
C TRP A 165 5.45 -8.18 4.41
N THR A 166 6.22 -7.89 5.47
CA THR A 166 7.50 -7.17 5.33
C THR A 166 8.59 -8.01 4.67
N ARG A 167 8.66 -9.32 4.92
CA ARG A 167 9.71 -10.15 4.32
C ARG A 167 9.48 -10.27 2.80
N GLU A 168 10.44 -9.78 2.01
CA GLU A 168 10.35 -9.75 0.55
C GLU A 168 10.40 -11.15 -0.11
N SER A 169 10.53 -12.22 0.67
CA SER A 169 10.52 -13.61 0.21
C SER A 169 9.54 -14.47 1.02
N ALA A 170 9.13 -15.59 0.45
CA ALA A 170 8.25 -16.58 1.10
C ALA A 170 8.95 -17.95 1.12
N PRO A 171 9.97 -18.13 1.98
CA PRO A 171 10.65 -19.42 2.09
C PRO A 171 9.73 -20.45 2.73
N GLU A 172 10.04 -21.74 2.52
CA GLU A 172 9.10 -22.83 2.83
C GLU A 172 8.76 -22.90 4.33
N GLU A 173 9.71 -22.55 5.21
CA GLU A 173 9.49 -22.47 6.65
C GLU A 173 8.46 -21.41 7.08
N ASP A 174 8.26 -20.38 6.27
CA ASP A 174 7.32 -19.28 6.56
C ASP A 174 5.96 -19.50 5.90
N VAL A 175 5.79 -20.48 4.99
CA VAL A 175 4.55 -20.68 4.22
C VAL A 175 3.33 -20.85 5.11
N GLN A 176 3.44 -21.67 6.17
CA GLN A 176 2.34 -21.89 7.09
C GLN A 176 2.00 -20.63 7.89
N LEU A 177 3.03 -19.90 8.34
CA LEU A 177 2.87 -18.63 9.04
C LEU A 177 2.20 -17.58 8.15
N ILE A 178 2.64 -17.43 6.90
CA ILE A 178 2.06 -16.49 5.93
C ILE A 178 0.57 -16.77 5.75
N LYS A 179 0.21 -18.03 5.48
CA LYS A 179 -1.20 -18.42 5.28
C LYS A 179 -2.05 -18.16 6.52
N GLU A 180 -1.52 -18.46 7.69
CA GLU A 180 -2.20 -18.22 8.97
C GLU A 180 -2.45 -16.73 9.20
N ILE A 181 -1.43 -15.89 8.99
CA ILE A 181 -1.56 -14.43 9.15
C ILE A 181 -2.49 -13.84 8.09
N CYS A 182 -2.44 -14.31 6.83
CA CYS A 182 -3.36 -13.88 5.79
C CYS A 182 -4.81 -14.19 6.18
N SER A 183 -5.10 -15.44 6.58
CA SER A 183 -6.43 -15.83 7.06
C SER A 183 -6.89 -14.95 8.23
N TYR A 184 -5.99 -14.69 9.18
CA TYR A 184 -6.30 -13.87 10.36
C TYR A 184 -6.68 -12.43 10.02
N VAL A 185 -5.99 -11.84 9.04
CA VAL A 185 -6.27 -10.49 8.53
C VAL A 185 -7.58 -10.48 7.73
N HIS A 186 -7.82 -11.50 6.90
CA HIS A 186 -9.05 -11.64 6.11
C HIS A 186 -10.31 -11.78 6.98
N GLU A 187 -10.23 -12.50 8.10
CA GLU A 187 -11.32 -12.63 9.08
C GLU A 187 -11.78 -11.27 9.66
N ARG A 188 -10.92 -10.24 9.58
CA ARG A 188 -11.20 -8.86 10.00
C ARG A 188 -11.68 -7.96 8.85
N GLY A 189 -11.88 -8.52 7.65
CA GLY A 189 -12.29 -7.77 6.46
C GLY A 189 -11.19 -6.88 5.86
N LEU A 190 -9.93 -7.14 6.23
CA LEU A 190 -8.75 -6.42 5.76
C LEU A 190 -8.00 -7.25 4.71
N LYS A 191 -7.11 -6.61 3.96
CA LYS A 191 -6.33 -7.25 2.89
C LYS A 191 -4.86 -7.44 3.27
N MET A 192 -4.21 -8.40 2.63
CA MET A 192 -2.76 -8.62 2.71
C MET A 192 -2.05 -8.18 1.43
N TYR A 193 -1.05 -7.32 1.60
CA TYR A 193 -0.17 -6.80 0.57
C TYR A 193 1.22 -7.42 0.67
N TRP A 194 1.88 -7.60 -0.46
CA TRP A 194 3.25 -8.11 -0.51
C TRP A 194 4.07 -7.42 -1.60
N ILE A 195 5.35 -7.19 -1.31
CA ILE A 195 6.30 -6.56 -2.21
C ILE A 195 7.47 -7.54 -2.32
N PRO A 196 7.38 -8.53 -3.21
CA PRO A 196 8.47 -9.47 -3.41
C PRO A 196 9.67 -8.83 -4.11
N TYR A 197 10.87 -9.13 -3.61
CA TYR A 197 12.09 -8.80 -4.34
C TYR A 197 12.14 -9.53 -5.67
N PHE A 198 12.94 -9.02 -6.60
CA PHE A 198 12.92 -9.47 -7.98
C PHE A 198 13.06 -11.00 -8.17
N PHE A 199 13.84 -11.70 -7.33
CA PHE A 199 14.05 -13.16 -7.47
C PHE A 199 13.17 -14.03 -6.56
N ALA A 200 12.22 -13.44 -5.83
CA ALA A 200 11.27 -14.23 -5.05
C ALA A 200 10.46 -15.17 -5.94
N ASP A 201 10.07 -16.32 -5.38
CA ASP A 201 9.05 -17.17 -5.98
C ASP A 201 7.68 -16.50 -5.84
N VAL A 202 7.32 -15.72 -6.85
CA VAL A 202 6.01 -15.07 -6.94
C VAL A 202 4.94 -16.01 -7.47
N GLY A 203 5.26 -17.22 -7.94
CA GLY A 203 4.28 -18.10 -8.59
C GLY A 203 3.11 -18.50 -7.67
N ARG A 204 3.37 -18.54 -6.36
CA ARG A 204 2.43 -19.00 -5.33
C ARG A 204 1.77 -17.86 -4.54
N TRP A 205 1.97 -16.59 -4.91
CA TRP A 205 1.55 -15.47 -4.05
C TRP A 205 0.06 -15.48 -3.67
N ARG A 206 -0.81 -15.86 -4.61
CA ARG A 206 -2.25 -16.02 -4.36
C ARG A 206 -2.56 -17.22 -3.47
N ASP A 207 -1.85 -18.33 -3.68
CA ASP A 207 -2.01 -19.56 -2.89
C ASP A 207 -1.55 -19.36 -1.44
N LEU A 208 -0.64 -18.41 -1.20
CA LEU A 208 -0.22 -17.97 0.13
C LEU A 208 -1.26 -17.10 0.83
N GLY A 209 -2.22 -16.53 0.09
CA GLY A 209 -3.30 -15.71 0.63
C GLY A 209 -3.09 -14.20 0.49
N PHE A 210 -2.06 -13.73 -0.22
CA PHE A 210 -1.95 -12.30 -0.51
C PHE A 210 -3.06 -11.85 -1.47
N ASP A 211 -3.59 -10.65 -1.27
CA ASP A 211 -4.59 -10.02 -2.14
C ASP A 211 -3.94 -9.19 -3.26
N HIS A 212 -2.81 -8.58 -2.94
CA HIS A 212 -2.08 -7.67 -3.81
C HIS A 212 -0.58 -7.94 -3.69
N ALA A 213 0.09 -8.08 -4.82
CA ALA A 213 1.53 -8.29 -4.89
C ALA A 213 2.16 -7.33 -5.90
N MET A 214 3.17 -6.59 -5.46
CA MET A 214 3.88 -5.57 -6.26
C MET A 214 5.34 -5.98 -6.41
N LEU A 215 5.77 -6.36 -7.60
CA LEU A 215 7.15 -6.79 -7.82
C LEU A 215 8.10 -5.61 -7.57
N GLN A 216 9.08 -5.79 -6.69
CA GLN A 216 10.18 -4.86 -6.50
C GLN A 216 11.31 -5.24 -7.47
N PRO A 217 11.53 -4.44 -8.52
CA PRO A 217 12.49 -4.76 -9.58
C PRO A 217 13.95 -4.48 -9.19
N ASN A 218 14.17 -3.83 -8.04
CA ASN A 218 15.48 -3.38 -7.56
C ASN A 218 16.16 -2.37 -8.51
N PHE A 219 15.38 -1.49 -9.16
CA PHE A 219 15.90 -0.47 -10.11
C PHE A 219 16.94 0.48 -9.49
N ILE A 220 16.86 0.73 -8.19
CA ILE A 220 17.70 1.70 -7.49
C ILE A 220 19.02 1.06 -7.00
N THR A 221 19.14 -0.27 -6.99
CA THR A 221 20.30 -0.99 -6.45
C THR A 221 21.15 -1.65 -7.54
N GLY A 222 21.76 -0.82 -8.40
CA GLY A 222 22.86 -1.23 -9.30
C GLY A 222 22.72 -0.81 -10.77
N THR A 223 23.66 -1.26 -11.60
CA THR A 223 23.60 -1.06 -13.06
C THR A 223 22.57 -2.01 -13.65
N MET A 224 21.42 -1.51 -14.07
CA MET A 224 20.36 -2.32 -14.65
C MET A 224 20.37 -2.27 -16.18
N SER A 225 20.32 -3.45 -16.81
CA SER A 225 20.19 -3.55 -18.27
C SER A 225 18.73 -3.35 -18.69
N LEU A 226 18.52 -2.96 -19.95
CA LEU A 226 17.18 -2.97 -20.58
C LEU A 226 16.50 -4.35 -20.50
N GLU A 227 17.29 -5.42 -20.36
CA GLU A 227 16.79 -6.78 -20.17
C GLU A 227 16.03 -6.93 -18.85
N ARG A 228 16.47 -6.28 -17.75
CA ARG A 228 15.75 -6.31 -16.48
C ARG A 228 14.32 -5.78 -16.60
N PHE A 229 14.12 -4.70 -17.35
CA PHE A 229 12.79 -4.15 -17.61
C PHE A 229 11.90 -5.16 -18.34
N ARG A 230 12.46 -5.90 -19.31
CA ARG A 230 11.71 -6.95 -20.02
C ARG A 230 11.35 -8.11 -19.10
N GLU A 231 12.30 -8.58 -18.30
CA GLU A 231 12.05 -9.67 -17.33
C GLU A 231 11.01 -9.27 -16.28
N ALA A 232 11.07 -8.03 -15.79
CA ALA A 232 10.07 -7.48 -14.87
C ALA A 232 8.68 -7.45 -15.54
N ASP A 233 8.57 -6.87 -16.74
CA ASP A 233 7.31 -6.84 -17.50
C ASP A 233 6.74 -8.25 -17.74
N GLU A 234 7.58 -9.21 -18.11
CA GLU A 234 7.18 -10.61 -18.29
C GLU A 234 6.67 -11.24 -16.99
N LYS A 235 7.35 -11.03 -15.86
CA LYS A 235 6.90 -11.54 -14.55
C LYS A 235 5.58 -10.89 -14.12
N ILE A 236 5.48 -9.57 -14.25
CA ILE A 236 4.28 -8.79 -13.90
C ILE A 236 3.08 -9.32 -14.69
N ARG A 237 3.21 -9.49 -16.01
CA ARG A 237 2.13 -10.03 -16.86
C ARG A 237 1.81 -11.48 -16.53
N ARG A 238 2.83 -12.33 -16.34
CA ARG A 238 2.65 -13.78 -16.10
C ARG A 238 1.93 -14.05 -14.79
N TYR A 239 2.28 -13.33 -13.73
CA TYR A 239 1.74 -13.57 -12.39
C TYR A 239 0.67 -12.56 -11.98
N ASN A 240 0.31 -11.63 -12.88
CA ASN A 240 -0.65 -10.55 -12.68
C ASN A 240 -0.34 -9.79 -11.38
N LEU A 241 0.89 -9.24 -11.34
CA LEU A 241 1.41 -8.39 -10.27
C LEU A 241 1.25 -6.91 -10.67
N SER A 242 1.40 -6.01 -9.72
CA SER A 242 1.80 -4.62 -10.00
C SER A 242 3.31 -4.46 -9.76
N VAL A 243 3.81 -3.22 -9.74
CA VAL A 243 5.25 -2.93 -9.67
C VAL A 243 5.51 -1.79 -8.70
N GLU A 244 6.57 -1.91 -7.92
CA GLU A 244 7.14 -0.81 -7.15
C GLU A 244 8.16 -0.05 -8.03
N ILE A 245 8.11 1.28 -7.98
CA ILE A 245 8.93 2.18 -8.81
C ILE A 245 9.68 3.16 -7.92
#